data_AF-A0A944KM32-F1
#
_entry.id   AF-A0A944KM32-F1
#
_cell.length_a   1.000
_cell.length_b   1.000
_cell.length_c   1.000
_cell.angle_alpha   90.00
_cell.angle_beta   90.00
_cell.angle_gamma   90.00
#
_symmetry.space_group_name_H-M   'P 1'
#
loop_
_entity.id
_entity.type
_entity.pdbx_description
1 polymer ?
#
loop_
_entity_poly.entity_id
_entity_poly.type
_entity_poly.pdbx_seq_one_letter_code
_entity_poly.pdbx_strand_id
1 'polypeptide(L)'
;MSTTVNNDTPLEVTLDNETVDTIAILDAVVELPSRASRARLTWTQDEPGEWIANYGAHFGGTVEKHDDRYVASDTFGLVVGEFDSLEDAQANLSDRLHTMLPPVIRPVE
;
A
#
# COMPACT_ATOMS: atom_id res chain seq x y z
N MET A 1 38.18 -19.42 -39.19
CA MET A 1 39.21 -18.36 -39.26
C MET A 1 38.53 -17.09 -38.79
N SER A 2 38.59 -16.78 -37.49
CA SER A 2 37.86 -15.68 -36.86
C SER A 2 38.86 -14.61 -36.42
N THR A 3 38.62 -13.38 -36.86
CA THR A 3 39.52 -12.23 -36.72
C THR A 3 39.50 -11.65 -35.31
N THR A 4 40.71 -11.31 -34.88
CA THR A 4 41.24 -10.74 -33.64
C THR A 4 40.47 -9.55 -33.04
N VAL A 5 40.38 -9.58 -31.70
CA VAL A 5 39.97 -8.48 -30.79
C VAL A 5 41.12 -7.49 -30.63
N ASN A 6 40.89 -6.20 -30.87
CA ASN A 6 41.79 -5.12 -30.46
C ASN A 6 41.13 -4.27 -29.37
N ASN A 7 41.67 -4.40 -28.17
CA ASN A 7 41.33 -3.67 -26.96
C ASN A 7 42.41 -2.59 -26.75
N ASP A 8 42.10 -1.31 -26.97
CA ASP A 8 42.96 -0.21 -26.52
C ASP A 8 42.16 1.09 -26.41
N THR A 9 41.85 1.51 -25.17
CA THR A 9 42.15 2.84 -24.59
C THR A 9 41.47 2.90 -23.21
N PRO A 10 42.22 2.97 -22.10
CA PRO A 10 41.65 3.20 -20.77
C PRO A 10 41.40 4.70 -20.61
N LEU A 11 40.14 5.13 -20.61
CA LEU A 11 39.80 6.46 -20.13
C LEU A 11 39.83 6.41 -18.60
N GLU A 12 40.87 7.01 -18.02
CA GLU A 12 40.90 7.38 -16.60
C GLU A 12 39.64 8.19 -16.29
N VAL A 13 38.71 7.59 -15.53
CA VAL A 13 37.56 8.29 -14.98
C VAL A 13 38.01 8.91 -13.65
N THR A 14 38.53 10.14 -13.72
CA THR A 14 38.71 10.97 -12.53
C THR A 14 37.33 11.41 -12.09
N LEU A 15 36.81 10.78 -11.02
CA LEU A 15 35.52 11.11 -10.43
C LEU A 15 35.66 12.45 -9.68
N ASP A 16 35.33 13.55 -10.34
CA ASP A 16 35.28 14.87 -9.71
C ASP A 16 34.13 14.91 -8.69
N ASN A 17 34.49 14.96 -7.41
CA ASN A 17 33.57 14.90 -6.26
C ASN A 17 32.97 16.28 -5.88
N GLU A 18 32.68 17.16 -6.85
CA GLU A 18 32.28 18.56 -6.54
C GLU A 18 30.91 19.03 -7.09
N THR A 19 30.07 18.18 -7.68
CA THR A 19 28.66 18.60 -7.92
C THR A 19 27.67 17.45 -7.80
N VAL A 20 27.73 16.77 -6.66
CA VAL A 20 26.54 16.10 -6.10
C VAL A 20 25.64 17.19 -5.50
N ASP A 21 25.04 18.05 -6.33
CA ASP A 21 23.95 18.94 -5.90
C ASP A 21 23.25 19.57 -7.12
N THR A 22 22.49 18.76 -7.86
CA THR A 22 21.52 19.29 -8.84
C THR A 22 20.36 18.31 -8.98
N ILE A 23 19.57 18.14 -7.92
CA ILE A 23 18.15 17.78 -8.10
C ILE A 23 17.49 19.06 -8.62
N ALA A 24 17.59 19.28 -9.93
CA ALA A 24 16.82 20.33 -10.59
C ALA A 24 15.34 19.96 -10.46
N ILE A 25 14.67 20.65 -9.55
CA ILE A 25 13.21 20.73 -9.46
C ILE A 25 12.73 21.31 -10.80
N LEU A 26 12.33 20.45 -11.72
CA LEU A 26 11.64 20.85 -12.93
C LEU A 26 10.16 21.03 -12.58
N ASP A 27 9.79 22.31 -12.45
CA ASP A 27 8.45 22.87 -12.42
C ASP A 27 7.72 22.57 -13.75
N ALA A 28 7.42 21.30 -13.97
CA ALA A 28 6.44 20.88 -14.96
C ALA A 28 5.14 20.66 -14.19
N VAL A 29 4.15 21.52 -14.46
CA VAL A 29 2.73 21.26 -14.15
C VAL A 29 2.28 20.08 -15.02
N VAL A 30 2.84 18.90 -14.74
CA VAL A 30 2.16 17.65 -14.95
C VAL A 30 1.18 17.61 -13.80
N GLU A 31 -0.11 17.76 -14.10
CA GLU A 31 -1.15 17.20 -13.25
C GLU A 31 -0.85 15.71 -13.15
N LEU A 32 0.04 15.34 -12.21
CA LEU A 32 0.21 13.98 -11.77
C LEU A 32 -1.22 13.58 -11.41
N PRO A 33 -1.77 12.49 -11.99
CA PRO A 33 -3.08 12.02 -11.56
C PRO A 33 -3.00 11.96 -10.05
N SER A 34 -3.87 12.73 -9.38
CA SER A 34 -3.88 12.82 -7.92
C SER A 34 -3.72 11.41 -7.40
N ARG A 35 -2.65 11.13 -6.65
CA ARG A 35 -2.29 9.77 -6.26
C ARG A 35 -3.58 9.14 -5.74
N ALA A 36 -4.06 8.13 -6.47
CA ALA A 36 -5.42 7.66 -6.33
C ALA A 36 -5.68 7.39 -4.84
N SER A 37 -6.60 8.14 -4.23
CA SER A 37 -6.71 8.19 -2.77
C SER A 37 -7.39 6.93 -2.29
N ARG A 38 -6.67 6.15 -1.47
CA ARG A 38 -7.16 4.90 -0.87
C ARG A 38 -8.62 5.04 -0.45
N ALA A 39 -9.43 4.03 -0.77
CA ALA A 39 -10.83 4.09 -0.40
C ALA A 39 -10.97 4.24 1.11
N ARG A 40 -11.90 5.09 1.53
CA ARG A 40 -12.15 5.32 2.95
C ARG A 40 -12.72 4.05 3.58
N LEU A 41 -12.07 3.60 4.66
CA LEU A 41 -12.57 2.53 5.51
C LEU A 41 -13.42 3.13 6.63
N THR A 42 -14.64 2.64 6.78
CA THR A 42 -15.53 2.98 7.91
C THR A 42 -16.02 1.71 8.58
N TRP A 43 -16.27 1.79 9.89
CA TRP A 43 -16.74 0.66 10.68
C TRP A 43 -18.17 0.88 11.15
N THR A 44 -18.96 -0.18 11.14
CA THR A 44 -20.29 -0.20 11.73
C THR A 44 -20.36 -1.39 12.67
N GLN A 45 -20.83 -1.16 13.89
CA GLN A 45 -21.12 -2.26 14.81
C GLN A 45 -22.54 -2.73 14.54
N ASP A 46 -22.70 -3.97 14.07
CA ASP A 46 -24.02 -4.54 13.75
C ASP A 46 -24.62 -5.20 15.01
N GLU A 47 -23.85 -6.07 15.65
CA GLU A 47 -24.19 -6.72 16.91
C GLU A 47 -23.13 -6.45 18.01
N PRO A 48 -23.46 -6.65 19.30
CA PRO A 48 -22.46 -6.56 20.36
C PRO A 48 -21.30 -7.53 20.12
N GLY A 49 -20.09 -7.00 19.93
CA GLY A 49 -18.91 -7.82 19.63
C GLY A 49 -18.66 -8.07 18.14
N GLU A 50 -19.46 -7.52 17.22
CA GLU A 50 -19.24 -7.66 15.78
C GLU A 50 -19.16 -6.29 15.10
N TRP A 51 -18.09 -6.09 14.32
CA TRP A 51 -17.87 -4.88 13.54
C TRP A 51 -17.68 -5.22 12.07
N ILE A 52 -18.45 -4.55 11.22
CA ILE A 52 -18.40 -4.70 9.76
C ILE A 52 -17.57 -3.56 9.17
N ALA A 53 -16.60 -3.92 8.35
CA ALA A 53 -15.82 -2.99 7.56
C ALA A 53 -16.57 -2.61 6.27
N ASN A 54 -16.72 -1.31 6.02
CA ASN A 54 -17.11 -0.78 4.71
C ASN A 54 -15.91 -0.07 4.08
N TYR A 55 -15.41 -0.63 2.99
CA TYR A 55 -14.29 -0.13 2.22
C TYR A 55 -14.78 0.50 0.92
N GLY A 56 -14.99 1.82 0.91
CA GLY A 56 -15.39 2.54 -0.29
C GLY A 56 -16.76 2.17 -0.88
N ALA A 57 -17.72 1.77 -0.04
CA ALA A 57 -19.02 1.15 -0.39
C ALA A 57 -18.98 -0.35 -0.74
N HIS A 58 -17.82 -1.00 -0.58
CA HIS A 58 -17.70 -2.45 -0.63
C HIS A 58 -17.60 -3.05 0.77
N PHE A 59 -18.07 -4.29 0.91
CA PHE A 59 -17.83 -5.07 2.11
C PHE A 59 -16.34 -5.36 2.27
N GLY A 60 -15.74 -4.87 3.36
CA GLY A 60 -14.32 -5.02 3.66
C GLY A 60 -13.99 -6.23 4.54
N GLY A 61 -15.00 -6.89 5.11
CA GLY A 61 -14.81 -7.97 6.09
C GLY A 61 -15.41 -7.64 7.45
N THR A 62 -15.05 -8.44 8.44
CA THR A 62 -15.55 -8.34 9.82
C THR A 62 -14.42 -8.36 10.83
N VAL A 63 -14.70 -7.79 12.01
CA VAL A 63 -13.98 -8.09 13.24
C VAL A 63 -15.00 -8.63 14.23
N GLU A 64 -14.74 -9.80 14.78
CA GLU A 64 -15.61 -10.47 15.75
C GLU A 64 -14.85 -10.64 17.07
N LYS A 65 -15.52 -10.35 18.19
CA LYS A 65 -14.97 -10.57 19.53
C LYS A 65 -15.28 -11.99 19.99
N HIS A 66 -14.25 -12.78 20.21
CA HIS A 66 -14.33 -14.11 20.80
C HIS A 66 -13.60 -14.12 22.14
N ASP A 67 -14.35 -14.30 23.23
CA ASP A 67 -13.84 -14.20 24.60
C ASP A 67 -13.07 -12.90 24.85
N ASP A 68 -11.74 -12.98 24.99
CA ASP A 68 -10.82 -11.85 25.21
C ASP A 68 -10.01 -11.47 23.97
N ARG A 69 -10.36 -12.01 22.79
CA ARG A 69 -9.65 -11.81 21.52
C ARG A 69 -10.56 -11.21 20.46
N TYR A 70 -9.94 -10.57 19.48
CA TYR A 70 -10.60 -10.01 18.30
C TYR A 70 -10.10 -10.75 17.06
N VAL A 71 -11.01 -11.37 16.32
CA VAL A 71 -10.70 -12.12 15.11
C VAL A 71 -11.08 -11.26 13.92
N ALA A 72 -10.13 -11.00 13.02
CA ALA A 72 -10.40 -10.27 11.79
C ALA A 72 -10.56 -11.24 10.62
N SER A 73 -11.62 -11.05 9.84
CA SER A 73 -11.93 -11.83 8.64
C SER A 73 -12.02 -10.90 7.44
N ASP A 74 -11.48 -11.31 6.29
CA ASP A 74 -11.50 -10.49 5.07
C ASP A 74 -12.84 -10.52 4.32
N THR A 75 -12.89 -9.82 3.18
CA THR A 75 -14.08 -9.75 2.30
C THR A 75 -14.57 -11.13 1.81
N PHE A 76 -13.71 -12.15 1.85
CA PHE A 76 -14.04 -13.52 1.47
C PHE A 76 -14.39 -14.41 2.67
N GLY A 77 -14.40 -13.86 3.89
CA GLY A 77 -14.64 -14.59 5.13
C GLY A 77 -13.44 -15.41 5.60
N LEU A 78 -12.24 -15.15 5.08
CA LEU A 78 -11.03 -15.82 5.55
C LEU A 78 -10.47 -15.09 6.77
N VAL A 79 -10.21 -15.82 7.85
CA VAL A 79 -9.54 -15.28 9.03
C VAL A 79 -8.14 -14.83 8.65
N VAL A 80 -7.85 -13.54 8.85
CA VAL A 80 -6.56 -12.92 8.54
C VAL A 80 -5.70 -12.66 9.78
N GLY A 81 -6.28 -12.79 10.96
CA GLY A 81 -5.54 -12.74 12.22
C GLY A 81 -6.43 -12.73 13.46
N GLU A 82 -5.78 -12.87 14.60
CA GLU A 82 -6.37 -12.79 15.93
C GLU A 82 -5.56 -11.83 16.79
N PHE A 83 -6.23 -10.91 17.48
CA PHE A 83 -5.60 -9.76 18.13
C PHE A 83 -6.09 -9.60 19.56
N ASP A 84 -5.24 -9.01 20.41
CA ASP A 84 -5.58 -8.67 21.80
C ASP A 84 -6.50 -7.44 21.90
N SER A 85 -6.56 -6.62 20.85
CA SER A 85 -7.34 -5.39 20.83
C SER A 85 -8.14 -5.23 19.53
N LEU A 86 -9.26 -4.53 19.63
CA LEU A 86 -10.08 -4.15 18.48
C LEU A 86 -9.30 -3.26 17.50
N GLU A 87 -8.49 -2.33 18.04
CA GLU A 87 -7.70 -1.39 17.23
C GLU A 87 -6.70 -2.13 16.34
N ASP A 88 -5.98 -3.10 16.90
CA ASP A 88 -5.02 -3.91 16.14
C ASP A 88 -5.70 -4.73 15.05
N ALA A 89 -6.85 -5.33 15.35
CA ALA A 89 -7.64 -6.07 14.38
C ALA A 89 -8.12 -5.20 13.22
N GLN A 90 -8.65 -4.01 13.53
CA GLN A 90 -9.13 -3.06 12.53
C GLN A 90 -7.98 -2.49 11.68
N ALA A 91 -6.83 -2.18 12.30
CA ALA A 91 -5.65 -1.70 11.60
C ALA A 91 -5.10 -2.76 10.63
N ASN A 92 -4.99 -4.01 11.09
CA ASN A 92 -4.53 -5.11 10.26
C ASN A 92 -5.44 -5.34 9.06
N LEU A 93 -6.76 -5.37 9.29
CA LEU A 93 -7.72 -5.55 8.19
C LEU A 93 -7.67 -4.38 7.19
N SER A 94 -7.49 -3.14 7.67
CA SER A 94 -7.30 -1.96 6.81
C SER A 94 -6.10 -2.12 5.88
N ASP A 95 -4.93 -2.45 6.41
CA ASP A 95 -3.70 -2.63 5.60
C ASP A 95 -3.84 -3.77 4.60
N ARG A 96 -4.49 -4.85 5.01
CA ARG A 96 -4.79 -6.00 4.16
C ARG A 96 -5.71 -5.61 2.99
N LEU A 97 -6.77 -4.85 3.24
CA LEU A 97 -7.71 -4.41 2.20
C LEU A 97 -7.05 -3.51 1.16
N HIS A 98 -6.13 -2.63 1.57
CA HIS A 98 -5.34 -1.83 0.63
C HIS A 98 -4.50 -2.65 -0.33
N THR A 99 -4.12 -3.87 0.07
CA THR A 99 -3.32 -4.79 -0.75
C THR A 99 -4.21 -5.67 -1.63
N MET A 100 -5.35 -6.14 -1.11
CA MET A 100 -6.24 -7.05 -1.83
C MET A 100 -7.20 -6.34 -2.79
N LEU A 101 -7.63 -5.12 -2.47
CA LEU A 101 -8.62 -4.36 -3.24
C LEU A 101 -8.09 -3.00 -3.77
N PRO A 102 -6.93 -2.96 -4.45
CA PRO A 102 -6.41 -1.72 -5.01
C PRO A 102 -7.29 -1.04 -6.08
N PRO A 103 -8.15 -1.70 -6.88
CA PRO A 103 -8.99 -0.97 -7.85
C PRO A 103 -10.22 -0.29 -7.22
N VAL A 104 -10.53 -0.51 -5.94
CA VAL A 104 -11.64 0.15 -5.22
C VAL A 104 -11.32 1.62 -4.87
N ILE A 105 -10.12 2.07 -5.21
CA ILE A 105 -9.67 3.45 -5.09
C ILE A 105 -10.53 4.36 -5.97
N ARG A 106 -11.32 5.25 -5.36
CA ARG A 106 -11.98 6.34 -6.10
C ARG A 106 -10.96 7.45 -6.39
N PRO A 107 -10.96 8.06 -7.58
CA PRO A 107 -10.34 9.37 -7.77
C PRO A 107 -11.00 10.37 -6.79
N VAL A 108 -10.21 11.25 -6.20
CA VAL A 108 -10.74 12.41 -5.46
C VAL A 108 -11.18 13.42 -6.53
N GLU A 109 -12.47 13.77 -6.55
CA GLU A 109 -12.97 14.92 -7.33
C GLU A 109 -12.51 16.25 -6.73
#